data_AF-A0A522CRR5-F1
#
_entry.id   AF-A0A522CRR5-F1
#
_cell.length_a   1.000
_cell.length_b   1.000
_cell.length_c   1.000
_cell.angle_alpha   90.00
_cell.angle_beta   90.00
_cell.angle_gamma   90.00
#
_symmetry.space_group_name_H-M   'P 1'
#
loop_
_entity.id
_entity.type
_entity.pdbx_description
1 polymer ?
#
loop_
_entity_poly.entity_id
_entity_poly.type
_entity_poly.pdbx_seq_one_letter_code
_entity_poly.pdbx_strand_id
1 'polypeptide(L)'
;MTPIETTKSVFAAFGAGDVEAIVALLDPDIEIEFYGPSIIPYAGHYRGKAEARRFFETVLSSVDIHQFDPLDFFGEGDKVTVTGHLRLTARSTGGEIESDFAHVITVRGEKWLRFRDFMDTSVAVAAFSA
;
A
#
# COMPACT_ATOMS: atom_id res chain seq x y z
N MET A 1 12.75 0.37 16.37
CA MET A 1 11.72 -0.45 15.72
C MET A 1 12.39 -1.45 14.81
N THR A 2 12.00 -2.71 14.95
CA THR A 2 12.32 -3.75 13.96
C THR A 2 11.60 -3.45 12.63
N PRO A 3 12.04 -4.03 11.50
CA PRO A 3 11.34 -3.87 10.23
C PRO A 3 9.85 -4.22 10.29
N ILE A 4 9.48 -5.26 11.04
CA ILE A 4 8.08 -5.65 11.26
C ILE A 4 7.34 -4.57 12.04
N GLU A 5 7.91 -4.05 13.12
CA GLU A 5 7.30 -2.97 13.91
C GLU A 5 7.11 -1.70 13.07
N THR A 6 8.12 -1.28 12.31
CA THR A 6 8.00 -0.14 11.38
C THR A 6 6.86 -0.37 10.38
N THR A 7 6.75 -1.57 9.81
CA THR A 7 5.69 -1.91 8.85
C THR A 7 4.31 -1.87 9.50
N LYS A 8 4.17 -2.40 10.72
CA LYS A 8 2.91 -2.30 11.48
C LYS A 8 2.54 -0.86 11.79
N SER A 9 3.50 0.00 12.12
CA SER A 9 3.25 1.43 12.34
C SER A 9 2.78 2.14 11.07
N VAL A 10 3.37 1.83 9.90
CA VAL A 10 2.91 2.37 8.62
C VAL A 10 1.48 1.93 8.31
N PHE A 11 1.15 0.65 8.49
CA PHE A 11 -0.21 0.16 8.26
C PHE A 11 -1.23 0.73 9.24
N ALA A 12 -0.86 0.93 10.51
CA ALA A 12 -1.73 1.60 11.48
C ALA A 12 -2.03 3.05 11.07
N ALA A 13 -1.02 3.79 10.60
CA ALA A 13 -1.20 5.15 10.09
C ALA A 13 -2.08 5.17 8.83
N PHE A 14 -1.89 4.20 7.92
CA PHE A 14 -2.75 4.03 6.74
C PHE A 14 -4.21 3.75 7.11
N GLY A 15 -4.47 2.82 8.04
CA GLY A 15 -5.83 2.54 8.53
C GLY A 15 -6.49 3.73 9.23
N ALA A 16 -5.71 4.64 9.79
CA ALA A 16 -6.19 5.90 10.38
C ALA A 16 -6.34 7.04 9.35
N GLY A 17 -5.93 6.85 8.09
CA GLY A 17 -5.89 7.90 7.07
C GLY A 17 -4.84 9.00 7.34
N ASP A 18 -3.86 8.75 8.22
CA ASP A 18 -2.85 9.72 8.62
C ASP A 18 -1.64 9.70 7.66
N VAL A 19 -1.76 10.42 6.55
CA VAL A 19 -0.70 10.51 5.53
C VAL A 19 0.58 11.13 6.09
N GLU A 20 0.50 12.06 7.04
CA GLU A 20 1.69 12.66 7.64
C GLU A 20 2.49 11.64 8.45
N ALA A 21 1.80 10.83 9.26
CA ALA A 21 2.43 9.75 10.03
C ALA A 21 3.06 8.69 9.10
N ILE A 22 2.40 8.36 7.98
CA ILE A 22 2.99 7.48 6.95
C ILE A 22 4.29 8.08 6.42
N VAL A 23 4.26 9.33 5.92
CA VAL A 23 5.41 10.00 5.27
C VAL A 23 6.60 10.19 6.24
N ALA A 24 6.33 10.35 7.53
CA ALA A 24 7.34 10.40 8.58
C ALA A 24 8.13 9.08 8.68
N LEU A 25 7.49 7.94 8.41
CA LEU A 25 8.07 6.59 8.41
C LEU A 25 8.66 6.16 7.07
N LEU A 26 8.65 7.04 6.06
CA LEU A 26 9.31 6.77 4.77
C LEU A 26 10.75 7.28 4.76
N ASP A 27 11.60 6.56 4.04
CA ASP A 27 12.96 6.96 3.71
C ASP A 27 12.92 8.09 2.65
N PRO A 28 13.86 9.06 2.65
CA PRO A 28 13.96 10.05 1.57
C PRO A 28 14.00 9.44 0.16
N ASP A 29 14.60 8.26 0.01
CA ASP A 29 14.80 7.53 -1.26
C ASP A 29 13.73 6.45 -1.49
N ILE A 30 12.58 6.50 -0.80
CA ILE A 30 11.50 5.50 -0.92
C ILE A 30 11.12 5.24 -2.37
N GLU A 31 11.02 3.97 -2.75
CA GLU A 31 10.40 3.53 -4.00
C GLU A 31 9.11 2.74 -3.73
N ILE A 32 8.03 3.12 -4.40
CA ILE A 32 6.76 2.38 -4.38
C ILE A 32 6.48 1.83 -5.77
N GLU A 33 6.07 0.58 -5.85
CA GLU A 33 5.64 -0.07 -7.08
C GLU A 33 4.27 -0.73 -6.86
N PHE A 34 3.28 -0.25 -7.60
CA PHE A 34 1.97 -0.88 -7.71
C PHE A 34 1.79 -1.29 -9.17
N TYR A 35 1.85 -2.60 -9.45
CA TYR A 35 1.71 -3.08 -10.81
C TYR A 35 0.26 -3.02 -11.25
N GLY A 36 0.00 -2.64 -12.50
CA GLY A 36 -1.36 -2.59 -13.04
C GLY A 36 -1.51 -1.59 -14.17
N PRO A 37 -2.59 -1.67 -14.95
CA PRO A 37 -2.91 -0.66 -15.96
C PRO A 37 -3.39 0.65 -15.33
N SER A 38 -3.26 1.76 -16.07
CA SER A 38 -3.58 3.12 -15.62
C SER A 38 -5.05 3.38 -15.29
N ILE A 39 -5.94 2.44 -15.56
CA ILE A 39 -7.34 2.50 -15.09
C ILE A 39 -7.45 2.35 -13.57
N ILE A 40 -6.46 1.72 -12.93
CA ILE A 40 -6.30 1.74 -11.48
C ILE A 40 -5.57 3.05 -11.14
N PRO A 41 -6.22 4.01 -10.45
CA PRO A 41 -5.69 5.38 -10.33
C PRO A 41 -4.33 5.49 -9.63
N TYR A 42 -4.02 4.53 -8.76
CA TYR A 42 -2.79 4.46 -7.96
C TYR A 42 -1.78 3.43 -8.49
N ALA A 43 -2.00 2.85 -9.68
CA ALA A 43 -1.00 1.98 -10.32
C ALA A 43 0.15 2.81 -10.90
N GLY A 44 1.37 2.32 -10.69
CA GLY A 44 2.58 2.95 -11.21
C GLY A 44 3.81 2.79 -10.31
N HIS A 45 4.81 3.60 -10.61
CA HIS A 45 6.07 3.69 -9.87
C HIS A 45 6.22 5.09 -9.30
N TYR A 46 6.55 5.18 -8.02
CA TYR A 46 6.68 6.45 -7.29
C TYR A 46 8.05 6.49 -6.60
N ARG A 47 8.79 7.59 -6.76
CA ARG A 47 10.12 7.76 -6.19
C ARG A 47 10.24 8.98 -5.29
N GLY A 48 10.77 8.76 -4.09
CA GLY A 48 10.93 9.78 -3.07
C GLY A 48 9.63 10.16 -2.37
N LYS A 49 9.77 10.89 -1.26
CA LYS A 49 8.65 11.17 -0.35
C LYS A 49 7.48 11.92 -0.98
N ALA A 50 7.76 12.84 -1.89
CA ALA A 50 6.71 13.64 -2.53
C ALA A 50 5.79 12.75 -3.38
N GLU A 51 6.36 11.81 -4.13
CA GLU A 51 5.57 10.91 -4.96
C GLU A 51 4.91 9.82 -4.14
N ALA A 52 5.59 9.31 -3.11
CA ALA A 52 5.01 8.35 -2.17
C ALA A 52 3.80 8.93 -1.44
N ARG A 53 3.85 10.20 -1.02
CA ARG A 53 2.69 10.91 -0.49
C ARG A 53 1.53 10.90 -1.48
N ARG A 54 1.79 11.29 -2.74
CA ARG A 54 0.76 11.29 -3.80
C ARG A 54 0.14 9.90 -3.98
N PHE A 55 0.93 8.83 -3.88
CA PHE A 55 0.41 7.46 -3.91
C PHE A 55 -0.63 7.22 -2.81
N PHE A 56 -0.29 7.46 -1.54
CA PHE A 56 -1.22 7.23 -0.42
C PHE A 56 -2.46 8.13 -0.49
N GLU A 57 -2.29 9.40 -0.86
CA GLU A 57 -3.42 10.32 -1.08
C GLU A 57 -4.34 9.85 -2.23
N THR A 58 -3.75 9.31 -3.30
CA THR A 58 -4.51 8.76 -4.44
C THR A 58 -5.28 7.50 -4.03
N VAL A 59 -4.66 6.59 -3.26
CA VAL A 59 -5.36 5.40 -2.75
C VAL A 59 -6.55 5.81 -1.88
N LEU A 60 -6.32 6.63 -0.84
CA LEU A 60 -7.37 7.04 0.11
C LEU A 60 -8.51 7.84 -0.55
N SER A 61 -8.23 8.56 -1.64
CA SER A 61 -9.24 9.29 -2.40
C SER A 61 -9.90 8.49 -3.53
N SER A 62 -9.38 7.31 -3.89
CA SER A 62 -9.92 6.48 -4.99
C SER A 62 -10.82 5.34 -4.50
N VAL A 63 -10.63 4.86 -3.27
CA VAL A 63 -11.39 3.74 -2.72
C VAL A 63 -11.98 4.03 -1.34
N ASP A 64 -13.10 3.38 -1.02
CA ASP A 64 -13.54 3.16 0.35
C ASP A 64 -12.93 1.84 0.86
N ILE A 65 -12.21 1.89 1.98
CA ILE A 65 -11.58 0.72 2.60
C ILE A 65 -12.55 0.13 3.62
N HIS A 66 -13.09 -1.05 3.34
CA HIS A 66 -13.98 -1.76 4.28
C HIS A 66 -13.21 -2.74 5.14
N GLN A 67 -12.18 -3.36 4.56
CA GLN A 67 -11.33 -4.33 5.22
C GLN A 67 -9.90 -4.19 4.70
N PHE A 68 -8.95 -4.16 5.62
CA PHE A 68 -7.52 -4.24 5.33
C PHE A 68 -6.84 -4.98 6.48
N ASP A 69 -6.74 -6.29 6.31
CA ASP A 69 -6.28 -7.20 7.36
C ASP A 69 -4.91 -7.77 6.99
N PRO A 70 -3.80 -7.20 7.52
CA PRO A 70 -2.50 -7.83 7.41
C PRO A 70 -2.43 -9.05 8.34
N LEU A 71 -2.34 -10.25 7.76
CA LEU A 71 -2.48 -11.52 8.48
C LEU A 71 -1.13 -12.06 8.96
N ASP A 72 -0.19 -12.27 8.04
CA ASP A 72 1.13 -12.84 8.37
C ASP A 72 2.24 -11.86 8.06
N PHE A 73 3.22 -11.77 8.98
CA PHE A 73 4.42 -10.95 8.81
C PHE A 73 5.65 -11.84 8.84
N PHE A 74 6.38 -11.88 7.74
CA PHE A 74 7.64 -12.61 7.59
C PHE A 74 8.77 -11.59 7.52
N GLY A 75 9.68 -11.61 8.49
CA GLY A 75 10.81 -10.70 8.56
C GLY A 75 12.16 -11.42 8.56
N GLU A 76 13.09 -10.97 7.73
CA GLU A 76 14.48 -11.42 7.73
C GLU A 76 15.40 -10.25 7.35
N GLY A 77 16.38 -9.94 8.21
CA GLY A 77 17.29 -8.83 7.99
C GLY A 77 16.54 -7.49 7.87
N ASP A 78 16.65 -6.84 6.72
CA ASP A 78 16.01 -5.58 6.37
C ASP A 78 14.70 -5.74 5.58
N LYS A 79 14.25 -6.98 5.35
CA LYS A 79 13.06 -7.27 4.52
C LYS A 79 11.88 -7.71 5.36
N VAL A 80 10.70 -7.29 4.93
CA VAL A 80 9.42 -7.76 5.45
C VAL A 80 8.53 -8.16 4.28
N THR A 81 7.95 -9.35 4.35
CA THR A 81 6.81 -9.72 3.49
C THR A 81 5.57 -9.80 4.36
N VAL A 82 4.47 -9.22 3.89
CA VAL A 82 3.18 -9.30 4.57
C VAL A 82 2.17 -9.90 3.62
N THR A 83 1.45 -10.92 4.07
CA THR A 83 0.27 -11.42 3.37
C THR A 83 -0.98 -10.98 4.11
N GLY A 84 -2.06 -10.75 3.38
CA GLY A 84 -3.31 -10.33 3.99
C GLY A 84 -4.46 -10.34 3.02
N HIS A 85 -5.58 -9.81 3.48
CA HIS A 85 -6.82 -9.72 2.73
C HIS A 85 -7.34 -8.28 2.74
N LEU A 86 -7.93 -7.86 1.62
CA LEU A 86 -8.58 -6.55 1.50
C LEU A 86 -9.95 -6.66 0.86
N ARG A 87 -10.84 -5.76 1.29
CA ARG A 87 -12.12 -5.48 0.64
C ARG A 87 -12.32 -3.97 0.55
N LEU A 88 -12.48 -3.49 -0.68
CA LEU A 88 -12.59 -2.08 -1.03
C LEU A 88 -13.76 -1.84 -1.96
N THR A 89 -14.17 -0.58 -2.09
CA THR A 89 -15.07 -0.12 -3.15
C THR A 89 -14.41 1.00 -3.94
N ALA A 90 -14.34 0.86 -5.27
CA ALA A 90 -13.91 1.93 -6.17
C ALA A 90 -14.93 3.07 -6.13
N ARG A 91 -14.51 4.26 -5.70
CA ARG A 91 -15.42 5.40 -5.51
C ARG A 91 -16.03 5.91 -6.81
N SER A 92 -15.31 5.81 -7.93
CA SER A 92 -15.77 6.33 -9.22
C SER A 92 -16.94 5.55 -9.82
N THR A 93 -17.05 4.26 -9.51
CA THR A 93 -17.99 3.32 -10.16
C THR A 93 -18.90 2.60 -9.16
N GLY A 94 -18.50 2.53 -7.88
CA GLY A 94 -19.13 1.67 -6.88
C GLY A 94 -18.74 0.19 -6.98
N GLY A 95 -17.79 -0.17 -7.86
CA GLY A 95 -17.33 -1.55 -8.03
C GLY A 95 -16.57 -2.08 -6.81
N GLU A 96 -16.80 -3.34 -6.44
CA GLU A 96 -16.10 -3.98 -5.33
C GLU A 96 -14.74 -4.54 -5.76
N ILE A 97 -13.75 -4.40 -4.89
CA ILE A 97 -12.42 -4.99 -5.02
C ILE A 97 -12.21 -5.87 -3.80
N GLU A 98 -12.15 -7.19 -4.00
CA GLU A 98 -11.84 -8.16 -2.95
C GLU A 98 -10.66 -9.00 -3.42
N SER A 99 -9.58 -9.03 -2.65
CA SER A 99 -8.35 -9.68 -3.04
C SER A 99 -7.51 -10.05 -1.83
N ASP A 100 -6.81 -11.17 -1.93
CA ASP A 100 -5.61 -11.36 -1.11
C ASP A 100 -4.49 -10.47 -1.66
N PHE A 101 -3.56 -10.08 -0.80
CA PHE A 101 -2.39 -9.31 -1.18
C PHE A 101 -1.12 -9.91 -0.59
N ALA A 102 -0.01 -9.66 -1.28
CA ALA A 102 1.32 -9.72 -0.70
C ALA A 102 2.01 -8.36 -0.83
N HIS A 103 2.54 -7.84 0.27
CA HIS A 103 3.40 -6.66 0.27
C HIS A 103 4.83 -7.08 0.51
N VAL A 104 5.76 -6.64 -0.33
CA VAL A 104 7.20 -6.88 -0.14
C VAL A 104 7.91 -5.56 0.14
N ILE A 105 8.40 -5.44 1.36
CA ILE A 105 8.96 -4.21 1.92
C ILE A 105 10.45 -4.39 2.20
N THR A 106 11.23 -3.34 1.95
CA THR A 106 12.59 -3.19 2.45
C THR A 106 12.65 -1.99 3.38
N VAL A 107 13.26 -2.15 4.55
CA VAL A 107 13.35 -1.16 5.61
C VAL A 107 14.80 -0.79 5.83
N ARG A 108 15.12 0.51 5.79
CA ARG A 108 16.45 1.03 6.12
C ARG A 108 16.37 1.80 7.44
N GLY A 109 17.02 1.27 8.47
CA GLY A 109 16.83 1.78 9.84
C GLY A 109 15.38 1.56 10.29
N GLU A 110 14.66 2.65 10.54
CA GLU A 110 13.26 2.62 10.97
C GLU A 110 12.30 3.16 9.91
N LYS A 111 12.70 3.09 8.63
CA LYS A 111 11.99 3.71 7.52
C LYS A 111 11.81 2.77 6.34
N TRP A 112 10.64 2.80 5.69
CA TRP A 112 10.45 2.10 4.43
C TRP A 112 11.33 2.72 3.33
N LEU A 113 12.16 1.88 2.72
CA LEU A 113 12.99 2.22 1.56
C LEU A 113 12.37 1.71 0.25
N ARG A 114 11.65 0.59 0.29
CA ARG A 114 10.95 0.06 -0.88
C ARG A 114 9.66 -0.63 -0.46
N PHE A 115 8.60 -0.42 -1.22
CA PHE A 115 7.32 -1.09 -1.05
C PHE A 115 6.81 -1.58 -2.42
N ARG A 116 6.41 -2.83 -2.49
CA ARG A 116 5.83 -3.44 -3.69
C ARG A 116 4.53 -4.14 -3.33
N ASP A 117 3.49 -3.81 -4.06
CA ASP A 117 2.15 -4.37 -3.92
C ASP A 117 1.92 -5.49 -4.94
N PHE A 118 1.39 -6.61 -4.45
CA PHE A 118 0.97 -7.75 -5.25
C PHE A 118 -0.45 -8.17 -4.82
N MET A 119 -1.45 -7.44 -5.28
CA MET A 119 -2.86 -7.86 -5.26
C MET A 119 -3.34 -8.32 -6.65
N ASP A 120 -4.54 -8.93 -6.73
CA ASP A 120 -5.17 -9.31 -8.00
C ASP A 120 -5.67 -8.08 -8.76
N THR A 121 -4.80 -7.48 -9.55
CA THR A 121 -5.15 -6.30 -10.36
C THR A 121 -6.30 -6.51 -11.33
N SER A 122 -6.66 -7.77 -11.68
CA SER A 122 -7.78 -8.03 -12.57
C SER A 122 -9.12 -7.64 -11.94
N VAL A 123 -9.28 -7.85 -10.62
CA VAL A 123 -10.48 -7.42 -9.88
C VAL A 123 -10.54 -5.91 -9.73
N ALA A 124 -9.39 -5.26 -9.52
CA ALA A 124 -9.31 -3.79 -9.48
C ALA A 124 -9.67 -3.17 -10.83
N VAL A 125 -9.19 -3.73 -11.94
CA VAL A 125 -9.58 -3.28 -13.29
C VAL A 125 -11.08 -3.42 -13.51
N ALA A 126 -11.65 -4.57 -13.16
CA ALA A 126 -13.09 -4.78 -13.29
C ALA A 126 -13.89 -3.74 -12.48
N ALA A 127 -13.47 -3.48 -11.24
CA ALA A 127 -14.13 -2.50 -10.38
C ALA A 127 -14.06 -1.07 -10.95
N PHE A 128 -12.89 -0.60 -11.39
CA PHE A 128 -12.72 0.74 -11.95
C PHE A 128 -13.28 0.92 -13.37
N SER A 129 -13.70 -0.17 -14.03
CA SER A 129 -14.31 -0.15 -15.36
C SER A 129 -15.85 -0.24 -15.36
N ALA A 130 -16.46 -0.43 -14.19
CA ALA A 130 -17.89 -0.69 -14.04
C ALA A 130 -18.79 0.52 -14.33
#